data_AF-A0A8J4IX02-F1
#
_entry.id   AF-A0A8J4IX02-F1
#
_cell.length_a   1.000
_cell.length_b   1.000
_cell.length_c   1.000
_cell.angle_alpha   90.00
_cell.angle_beta   90.00
_cell.angle_gamma   90.00
#
_symmetry.space_group_name_H-M   'P 1'
#
loop_
_entity.id
_entity.type
_entity.pdbx_description
1 polymer ?
#
loop_
_entity_poly.entity_id
_entity_poly.type
_entity_poly.pdbx_seq_one_letter_code
_entity_poly.pdbx_strand_id
1 'polypeptide(L)'
;ARLFDEPQLASLCLDTIDKSTMDAISAEGFTDIDIDTLCAVLERDTLSIRESRLFGAVVRWAEAECQRQQLPVTFGNKQKVLGRALSLIRFPLMTIEEFAAG
;
A
#
# COMPACT_ATOMS: atom_id res chain seq x y z
N ALA A 1 35.89 -10.56 22.18
CA ALA A 1 35.23 -10.48 20.87
C ALA A 1 33.77 -10.15 21.09
N ARG A 2 33.23 -9.16 20.37
CA ARG A 2 31.87 -8.63 20.59
C ARG A 2 30.84 -9.69 20.22
N LEU A 3 30.11 -10.20 21.21
CA LEU A 3 28.80 -10.81 20.98
C LEU A 3 27.86 -9.64 20.65
N PHE A 4 27.64 -9.38 19.37
CA PHE A 4 26.44 -8.68 18.97
C PHE A 4 25.31 -9.70 19.03
N ASP A 5 24.36 -9.49 19.94
CA ASP A 5 23.16 -10.31 20.05
C ASP A 5 22.37 -10.21 18.74
N GLU A 6 22.45 -11.26 17.93
CA GLU A 6 21.74 -11.51 16.68
C GLU A 6 20.26 -11.02 16.65
N PRO A 7 19.44 -11.15 17.71
CA PRO A 7 18.06 -10.64 17.71
C PRO A 7 17.93 -9.10 17.66
N GLN A 8 18.89 -8.35 18.22
CA GLN A 8 18.83 -6.88 18.22
C GLN A 8 19.12 -6.31 16.82
N LEU A 9 20.03 -6.95 16.09
CA LEU A 9 20.35 -6.58 14.71
C LEU A 9 19.19 -6.90 13.76
N ALA A 10 18.58 -8.08 13.91
CA ALA A 10 17.40 -8.47 13.11
C ALA A 10 16.23 -7.49 13.32
N SER A 11 15.96 -7.09 14.57
CA SER A 11 14.94 -6.09 14.89
C SER A 11 15.22 -4.75 14.21
N LEU A 12 16.46 -4.25 14.27
CA LEU A 12 16.83 -2.98 13.64
C LEU A 12 16.69 -3.03 12.11
N CYS A 13 17.03 -4.16 11.49
CA CYS A 13 16.84 -4.38 10.06
C CYS A 13 15.35 -4.38 9.67
N LEU A 14 14.52 -5.08 10.44
CA LEU A 14 13.06 -5.08 10.27
C LEU A 14 12.48 -3.67 10.41
N ASP A 15 12.82 -2.95 11.48
CA ASP A 15 12.38 -1.57 11.70
C ASP A 15 12.76 -0.65 10.51
N THR A 16 13.94 -0.87 9.92
CA THR A 16 14.40 -0.11 8.75
C THR A 16 13.60 -0.46 7.49
N ILE A 17 13.29 -1.74 7.28
CA ILE A 17 12.46 -2.22 6.16
C ILE A 17 11.04 -1.66 6.29
N ASP A 18 10.46 -1.72 7.48
CA ASP A 18 9.11 -1.24 7.80
C ASP A 18 9.03 0.25 7.51
N LYS A 19 9.99 1.02 8.04
CA LYS A 19 10.08 2.46 7.80
C LYS A 19 10.22 2.78 6.31
N SER A 20 11.11 2.10 5.61
CA SER A 20 11.31 2.32 4.17
C SER A 20 10.06 1.99 3.36
N THR A 21 9.33 0.94 3.74
CA THR A 21 8.06 0.55 3.11
C THR A 21 7.00 1.63 3.34
N MET A 22 6.84 2.11 4.58
CA MET A 22 5.89 3.19 4.90
C MET A 22 6.22 4.48 4.16
N ASP A 23 7.50 4.85 4.10
CA ASP A 23 7.97 6.05 3.40
C ASP A 23 7.69 5.94 1.89
N ALA A 24 7.99 4.78 1.29
CA ALA A 24 7.74 4.53 -0.14
C ALA A 24 6.25 4.58 -0.51
N ILE A 25 5.38 3.97 0.31
CA ILE A 25 3.93 3.96 0.08
C ILE A 25 3.30 5.35 0.31
N SER A 26 3.89 6.15 1.20
CA SER A 26 3.42 7.50 1.51
C SER A 26 3.93 8.56 0.53
N ALA A 27 5.05 8.32 -0.13
CA ALA A 27 5.66 9.22 -1.09
C ALA A 27 4.68 9.64 -2.20
N GLU A 28 4.82 10.87 -2.70
CA GLU A 28 4.02 11.36 -3.83
C GLU A 28 4.27 10.50 -5.08
N GLY A 29 5.51 10.07 -5.30
CA GLY A 29 5.87 9.21 -6.44
C GLY A 29 5.17 7.85 -6.46
N PHE A 30 4.53 7.40 -5.38
CA PHE A 30 3.74 6.17 -5.39
C PHE A 30 2.56 6.26 -6.36
N THR A 31 1.96 7.44 -6.57
CA THR A 31 0.83 7.60 -7.49
C THR A 31 1.22 7.59 -8.97
N ASP A 32 2.52 7.67 -9.25
CA ASP A 32 3.09 7.73 -10.60
C ASP A 32 3.42 6.35 -11.17
N ILE A 33 3.35 5.29 -10.35
CA ILE A 33 3.58 3.91 -10.80
C ILE A 33 2.43 3.42 -11.69
N ASP A 34 2.72 2.51 -12.61
CA ASP A 34 1.70 1.86 -13.42
C ASP A 34 0.88 0.82 -12.63
N ILE A 35 -0.24 0.39 -13.23
CA ILE A 35 -1.16 -0.58 -12.63
C ILE A 35 -0.51 -1.94 -12.38
N ASP A 36 0.45 -2.35 -13.22
CA ASP A 36 1.14 -3.63 -13.07
C ASP A 36 2.05 -3.61 -11.83
N THR A 37 2.75 -2.50 -11.62
CA THR A 37 3.58 -2.24 -10.44
C THR A 37 2.72 -2.14 -9.17
N LEU A 38 1.57 -1.47 -9.24
CA LEU A 38 0.62 -1.46 -8.12
C LEU A 38 0.16 -2.88 -7.76
N CYS A 39 -0.21 -3.70 -8.75
CA CYS A 39 -0.60 -5.09 -8.51
C CYS A 39 0.53 -5.88 -7.85
N ALA A 40 1.76 -5.73 -8.34
CA ALA A 40 2.94 -6.40 -7.77
C ALA A 40 3.18 -5.99 -6.31
N VAL A 41 2.86 -4.76 -5.92
CA VAL A 41 2.91 -4.33 -4.51
C VAL A 41 1.82 -5.03 -3.70
N LEU A 42 0.57 -5.06 -4.18
CA LEU A 42 -0.57 -5.67 -3.47
C LEU A 42 -0.47 -7.20 -3.32
N GLU A 43 0.24 -7.87 -4.22
CA GLU A 43 0.49 -9.32 -4.16
C GLU A 43 1.53 -9.71 -3.09
N ARG A 44 2.32 -8.76 -2.56
CA ARG A 44 3.40 -9.06 -1.62
C ARG A 44 2.91 -9.25 -0.18
N ASP A 45 2.94 -10.49 0.26
CA ASP A 45 2.70 -10.88 1.67
C ASP A 45 3.78 -10.40 2.65
N THR A 46 4.93 -9.98 2.13
CA THR A 46 6.11 -9.63 2.93
C THR A 46 6.19 -8.14 3.26
N LEU A 47 5.17 -7.35 2.92
CA LEU A 47 5.15 -5.93 3.26
C LEU A 47 4.79 -5.78 4.73
N SER A 48 5.71 -5.21 5.52
CA SER A 48 5.44 -4.89 6.91
C SER A 48 4.70 -3.54 7.01
N ILE A 49 3.45 -3.54 6.57
CA ILE A 49 2.55 -2.39 6.61
C ILE A 49 1.14 -2.88 6.94
N ARG A 50 0.36 -2.06 7.65
CA ARG A 50 -1.06 -2.35 7.88
C ARG A 50 -1.85 -2.25 6.57
N GLU A 51 -2.77 -3.19 6.37
CA GLU A 51 -3.63 -3.21 5.18
C GLU A 51 -4.44 -1.92 5.03
N SER A 52 -4.89 -1.30 6.14
CA SER A 52 -5.58 -0.01 6.13
C SER A 52 -4.75 1.13 5.55
N ARG A 53 -3.43 1.13 5.80
CA ARG A 53 -2.49 2.12 5.23
C ARG A 53 -2.24 1.84 3.75
N LEU A 54 -2.07 0.57 3.38
CA LEU A 54 -1.92 0.17 1.99
C LEU A 54 -3.15 0.55 1.17
N PHE A 55 -4.35 0.29 1.70
CA PHE A 55 -5.62 0.70 1.10
C PHE A 55 -5.72 2.20 0.89
N GLY A 56 -5.34 3.01 1.88
CA GLY A 56 -5.27 4.46 1.73
C GLY A 56 -4.39 4.89 0.55
N ALA A 57 -3.24 4.24 0.35
CA ALA A 57 -2.36 4.51 -0.78
C ALA A 57 -2.97 4.07 -2.13
N VAL A 58 -3.68 2.93 -2.16
CA VAL A 58 -4.44 2.49 -3.34
C VAL A 58 -5.53 3.48 -3.71
N VAL A 59 -6.24 4.05 -2.73
CA VAL A 59 -7.25 5.09 -2.97
C VAL A 59 -6.60 6.35 -3.56
N ARG A 60 -5.46 6.81 -3.02
CA ARG A 60 -4.71 7.95 -3.59
C ARG A 60 -4.28 7.66 -5.03
N TRP A 61 -3.78 6.46 -5.30
CA TRP A 61 -3.40 6.03 -6.65
C TRP A 61 -4.61 6.07 -7.59
N ALA A 62 -5.77 5.56 -7.16
CA ALA A 62 -6.99 5.57 -7.97
C ALA A 62 -7.50 6.99 -8.25
N GLU A 63 -7.34 7.92 -7.30
CA GLU A 63 -7.66 9.34 -7.51
C GLU A 63 -6.75 9.98 -8.56
N ALA A 64 -5.45 9.75 -8.46
CA ALA A 64 -4.47 10.23 -9.44
C ALA A 64 -4.71 9.62 -10.83
N GLU A 65 -5.03 8.33 -10.91
CA GLU A 65 -5.34 7.65 -12.17
C GLU A 65 -6.64 8.19 -12.80
N CYS A 66 -7.67 8.47 -12.00
CA CYS A 66 -8.87 9.17 -12.49
C CYS A 66 -8.50 10.52 -13.13
N GLN A 67 -7.64 11.31 -12.47
CA GLN A 67 -7.20 12.60 -12.99
C GLN A 67 -6.38 12.45 -14.28
N ARG A 68 -5.45 11.48 -14.35
CA ARG A 68 -4.66 11.17 -15.56
C ARG A 68 -5.52 10.78 -16.74
N GLN A 69 -6.63 10.07 -16.50
CA GLN A 69 -7.61 9.69 -17.51
C GLN A 69 -8.70 10.74 -17.76
N GLN A 70 -8.62 11.92 -17.13
CA GLN A 70 -9.61 12.99 -17.21
C GLN A 70 -11.03 12.54 -16.80
N LEU A 71 -11.12 11.63 -15.84
CA LEU A 71 -12.36 11.13 -15.27
C LEU A 71 -12.70 11.87 -13.97
N PRO A 72 -13.99 12.15 -13.70
CA PRO A 72 -14.41 12.62 -12.38
C PRO A 72 -14.04 11.61 -11.29
N VAL A 73 -13.52 12.09 -10.16
CA VAL A 73 -13.16 11.24 -9.02
C VAL A 73 -14.43 10.77 -8.31
N THR A 74 -15.00 9.66 -8.78
CA THR A 74 -16.18 9.01 -8.20
C THR A 74 -15.83 7.59 -7.78
N PHE A 75 -16.62 6.99 -6.88
CA PHE A 75 -16.43 5.60 -6.47
C PHE A 75 -16.38 4.63 -7.67
N GLY A 76 -17.34 4.75 -8.59
CA GLY A 76 -17.38 3.90 -9.79
C GLY A 76 -16.16 4.09 -10.70
N ASN A 77 -15.66 5.32 -10.86
CA ASN A 77 -14.46 5.56 -11.66
C ASN A 77 -13.19 5.04 -10.95
N LYS A 78 -13.06 5.21 -9.63
CA LYS A 78 -11.98 4.61 -8.84
C LYS A 78 -11.94 3.09 -9.00
N GLN A 79 -13.10 2.42 -8.87
CA GLN A 79 -13.20 0.98 -9.09
C GLN A 79 -12.81 0.60 -10.53
N LYS A 80 -13.27 1.37 -11.52
CA LYS A 80 -12.95 1.14 -12.93
C LYS A 80 -11.46 1.23 -13.21
N VAL A 81 -10.78 2.25 -12.70
CA VAL A 81 -9.34 2.44 -12.95
C VAL A 81 -8.46 1.47 -12.17
N LEU A 82 -8.91 1.03 -10.98
CA LEU A 82 -8.23 -0.03 -10.23
C LEU A 82 -8.32 -1.39 -10.92
N GLY A 83 -9.45 -1.70 -11.56
CA GLY A 83 -9.63 -2.95 -12.30
C GLY A 83 -9.24 -4.17 -11.46
N ARG A 84 -8.24 -4.93 -11.92
CA ARG A 84 -7.76 -6.15 -11.24
C ARG A 84 -7.06 -5.89 -9.89
N ALA A 85 -6.53 -4.68 -9.67
CA ALA A 85 -5.89 -4.34 -8.39
C ALA A 85 -6.90 -4.37 -7.24
N LEU A 86 -8.18 -4.08 -7.52
CA LEU A 86 -9.25 -4.08 -6.51
C LEU A 86 -9.42 -5.45 -5.85
N SER A 87 -9.26 -6.56 -6.59
CA SER A 87 -9.37 -7.91 -6.04
C SER A 87 -8.15 -8.36 -5.23
N LEU A 88 -7.06 -7.61 -5.26
CA LEU A 88 -5.84 -7.90 -4.50
C LEU A 88 -5.86 -7.28 -3.09
N ILE A 89 -6.81 -6.38 -2.82
CA ILE A 89 -6.98 -5.72 -1.52
C ILE A 89 -7.58 -6.71 -0.52
N ARG A 90 -6.97 -6.83 0.66
CA ARG A 90 -7.30 -7.86 1.65
C ARG A 90 -8.11 -7.28 2.79
N PHE A 91 -9.32 -6.79 2.48
CA PHE A 91 -10.24 -6.21 3.47
C PHE A 91 -10.39 -6.98 4.80
N PRO A 92 -10.39 -8.34 4.84
CA PRO A 92 -10.46 -9.08 6.12
C PRO A 92 -9.27 -8.88 7.07
N LEU A 93 -8.15 -8.31 6.59
CA LEU A 93 -6.99 -7.98 7.42
C LEU A 93 -7.08 -6.57 8.04
N MET A 94 -8.12 -5.81 7.72
CA MET A 94 -8.45 -4.55 8.39
C MET A 94 -9.36 -4.83 9.58
N THR A 95 -9.28 -4.02 10.64
CA THR A 95 -10.29 -4.10 11.70
C THR A 95 -11.66 -3.65 11.18
N ILE A 96 -12.74 -4.00 11.89
CA ILE A 96 -14.10 -3.57 11.53
C ILE A 96 -14.19 -2.05 11.51
N GLU A 97 -13.51 -1.38 12.45
CA GLU A 97 -13.46 0.08 12.53
C GLU A 97 -12.69 0.68 11.34
N GLU A 98 -11.58 0.08 10.94
CA GLU A 98 -10.80 0.51 9.77
C GLU A 98 -11.58 0.30 8.47
N PHE A 99 -12.30 -0.81 8.36
CA PHE A 99 -13.16 -1.10 7.21
C PHE A 99 -14.36 -0.15 7.12
N ALA A 100 -15.00 0.17 8.26
CA ALA A 100 -16.16 1.06 8.30
C ALA A 100 -15.81 2.54 8.04
N ALA A 101 -14.54 2.91 8.16
CA ALA A 101 -14.06 4.27 7.93
C ALA A 101 -13.60 4.53 6.47
N GLY A 102 -13.61 3.50 5.62
CA GLY A 102 -13.11 3.53 4.24
C GLY A 102 -14.16 3.83 3.17
#